data_AF-A0A0Q7WJF7-F1
#
_entry.id   AF-A0A0Q7WJF7-F1
#
_cell.length_a   1.000
_cell.length_b   1.000
_cell.length_c   1.000
_cell.angle_alpha   90.00
_cell.angle_beta   90.00
_cell.angle_gamma   90.00
#
_symmetry.space_group_name_H-M   'P 1'
#
loop_
_entity.id
_entity.type
_entity.pdbx_description
1 polymer ?
#
loop_
_entity_poly.entity_id
_entity_poly.type
_entity_poly.pdbx_seq_one_letter_code
_entity_poly.pdbx_strand_id
1 'polypeptide(L)'
;MKLKALDQISISSVKSDSLRPNEEFVVSKSLGEELMSRHPTKFAVVDHAHAEEAKAEPAAPANKAVTSRKAKAEPANPGDTATTLEN
;
A
#
# COMPACT_ATOMS: atom_id res chain seq x y z
N MET A 1 22.50 10.77 5.80
CA MET A 1 21.66 11.98 5.89
C MET A 1 20.22 11.56 6.13
N LYS A 2 19.41 12.44 6.75
CA LYS A 2 17.99 12.17 6.98
C LYS A 2 17.17 12.75 5.83
N LEU A 3 16.31 11.93 5.26
CA LEU A 3 15.37 12.31 4.22
C LEU A 3 13.93 12.09 4.71
N LYS A 4 13.02 12.95 4.27
CA LYS A 4 11.58 12.79 4.41
C LYS A 4 10.98 12.55 3.03
N ALA A 5 10.21 11.49 2.90
CA ALA A 5 9.38 11.27 1.72
C ALA A 5 8.23 12.29 1.72
N LEU A 6 8.02 13.01 0.64
CA LEU A 6 6.89 13.94 0.48
C LEU A 6 5.64 13.23 -0.02
N ASP A 7 5.81 12.06 -0.64
CA ASP A 7 4.74 11.28 -1.25
C ASP A 7 4.99 9.78 -1.11
N GLN A 8 3.98 8.96 -1.38
CA GLN A 8 4.11 7.51 -1.30
C GLN A 8 5.01 6.98 -2.43
N ILE A 9 6.13 6.33 -2.08
CA ILE A 9 7.07 5.81 -3.07
C ILE A 9 7.72 4.50 -2.61
N SER A 10 7.78 3.52 -3.51
CA SER A 10 8.46 2.25 -3.26
C SER A 10 9.90 2.32 -3.74
N ILE A 11 10.86 2.26 -2.82
CA ILE A 11 12.29 2.23 -3.14
C ILE A 11 12.90 1.00 -2.51
N SER A 12 13.03 -0.05 -3.31
CA SER A 12 13.53 -1.36 -2.88
C SER A 12 14.91 -1.30 -2.25
N SER A 13 15.76 -0.35 -2.65
CA SER A 13 17.10 -0.13 -2.08
C SER A 13 17.10 0.50 -0.69
N VAL A 14 15.97 1.07 -0.25
CA VAL A 14 15.81 1.70 1.07
C VAL A 14 14.92 0.84 1.96
N LYS A 15 13.80 0.34 1.42
CA LYS A 15 12.81 -0.46 2.15
C LYS A 15 12.11 -1.41 1.19
N SER A 16 11.81 -2.62 1.65
CA SER A 16 11.04 -3.60 0.87
C SER A 16 9.58 -3.16 0.63
N ASP A 17 9.09 -2.22 1.43
CA ASP A 17 7.75 -1.64 1.35
C ASP A 17 7.79 -0.19 0.83
N SER A 18 6.61 0.38 0.58
CA SER A 18 6.50 1.79 0.21
C SER A 18 6.76 2.70 1.40
N LEU A 19 7.59 3.73 1.20
CA LEU A 19 7.69 4.86 2.12
C LEU A 19 6.38 5.65 2.05
N ARG A 20 5.82 6.01 3.21
CA ARG A 20 4.62 6.83 3.29
C ARG A 20 4.96 8.32 3.11
N PRO A 21 3.98 9.14 2.69
CA PRO A 21 4.13 10.59 2.74
C PRO A 21 4.46 11.04 4.17
N ASN A 22 5.41 11.97 4.29
CA ASN A 22 6.02 12.45 5.52
C ASN A 22 6.77 11.40 6.36
N GLU A 23 7.05 10.21 5.81
CA GLU A 23 7.90 9.22 6.49
C GLU A 23 9.38 9.65 6.43
N GLU A 24 10.01 9.70 7.60
CA GLU A 24 11.43 10.02 7.73
C GLU A 24 12.27 8.75 7.73
N PHE A 25 13.38 8.77 7.02
CA PHE A 25 14.29 7.63 6.92
C PHE A 25 15.76 8.08 6.82
N VAL A 26 16.66 7.21 7.23
CA VAL A 26 18.11 7.48 7.25
C VAL A 26 18.78 6.72 6.11
N VAL A 27 19.51 7.43 5.26
CA VAL A 27 20.29 6.84 4.16
C VAL A 27 21.72 7.36 4.15
N SER A 28 22.60 6.65 3.44
CA SER A 28 23.94 7.13 3.08
C SER A 28 23.86 8.41 2.22
N LYS A 29 24.90 9.26 2.27
CA LYS A 29 24.94 10.51 1.48
C LYS A 29 24.76 10.25 -0.02
N SER A 30 25.54 9.33 -0.59
CA SER A 30 25.49 8.99 -2.02
C SER A 30 24.11 8.50 -2.47
N LEU A 31 23.47 7.65 -1.66
CA LEU A 31 22.11 7.16 -1.98
C LEU A 31 21.09 8.30 -1.86
N GLY A 32 21.20 9.15 -0.83
CA GLY A 32 20.33 10.30 -0.67
C GLY A 32 20.40 11.28 -1.84
N GLU A 33 21.60 11.57 -2.33
CA GLU A 33 21.84 12.42 -3.51
C GLU A 33 21.26 11.80 -4.78
N GLU A 34 21.43 10.49 -4.98
CA GLU A 34 20.84 9.78 -6.12
C GLU A 34 19.30 9.83 -6.08
N LEU A 35 18.70 9.62 -4.91
CA LEU A 35 17.25 9.67 -4.73
C LEU A 35 16.67 11.06 -5.00
N MET A 36 17.35 12.10 -4.51
CA MET A 36 16.96 13.49 -4.78
C MET A 36 17.15 13.87 -6.26
N SER A 37 18.19 13.34 -6.92
CA SER A 37 18.42 13.58 -8.35
C SER A 37 17.37 12.90 -9.23
N ARG A 38 17.00 11.65 -8.90
CA ARG A 38 15.98 10.88 -9.65
C ARG A 38 14.55 11.34 -9.35
N HIS A 39 14.30 11.79 -8.13
CA HIS A 39 12.97 12.20 -7.67
C HIS A 39 13.04 13.52 -6.87
N PRO A 40 13.35 14.64 -7.53
CA PRO A 40 13.57 15.93 -6.86
C PRO A 40 12.31 16.48 -6.15
N THR A 41 11.13 16.04 -6.55
CA THR A 41 9.84 16.47 -5.95
C THR A 41 9.29 15.49 -4.91
N LYS A 42 9.98 14.36 -4.65
CA LYS A 42 9.49 13.29 -3.75
C LYS A 42 10.26 13.22 -2.44
N PHE A 43 11.43 13.83 -2.33
CA PHE A 43 12.27 13.77 -1.13
C PHE A 43 12.70 15.15 -0.67
N ALA A 44 12.65 15.39 0.63
CA ALA A 44 13.16 16.60 1.28
C ALA A 44 14.22 16.22 2.32
N VAL A 45 15.29 17.01 2.42
CA VAL A 45 16.31 16.81 3.47
C VAL A 45 15.73 17.27 4.79
N VAL A 46 15.72 16.38 5.79
CA VAL A 46 15.39 16.73 7.17
C VAL A 46 16.67 17.18 7.85
N ASP A 47 17.13 18.37 7.46
CA ASP A 47 18.05 19.16 8.27
C ASP A 47 17.18 20.11 9.10
N HIS A 48 17.53 20.34 10.36
CA HIS A 48 16.66 20.81 11.43
C HIS A 48 16.13 22.26 11.30
N ALA A 49 16.06 22.83 10.08
CA ALA A 49 15.84 24.24 9.85
C ALA A 49 14.69 24.63 8.91
N HIS A 50 14.18 23.80 7.99
CA HIS A 50 13.10 24.26 7.10
C HIS A 50 12.49 23.12 6.29
N ALA A 51 11.20 22.81 6.48
CA ALA A 51 10.40 22.16 5.44
C ALA A 51 8.91 22.35 5.77
N GLU A 52 8.41 23.48 5.30
CA GLU A 52 7.01 23.89 5.27
C GLU A 52 6.08 22.79 4.76
N GLU A 53 4.88 22.81 5.32
CA GLU A 53 3.71 22.00 5.00
C GLU A 53 3.28 22.19 3.54
N ALA A 54 3.89 21.47 2.61
CA ALA A 54 3.28 21.25 1.31
C ALA A 54 2.26 20.10 1.42
N LYS A 55 1.03 20.47 1.78
CA LYS A 55 -0.22 19.73 1.57
C LYS A 55 -0.18 19.02 0.20
N ALA A 56 0.11 17.72 0.19
CA ALA A 56 -0.31 16.85 -0.89
C ALA A 56 -1.49 16.05 -0.36
N GLU A 57 -2.70 16.45 -0.78
CA GLU A 57 -3.92 15.66 -0.58
C GLU A 57 -3.66 14.22 -1.02
N PRO A 58 -3.85 13.22 -0.14
CA PRO A 58 -3.84 11.84 -0.58
C PRO A 58 -5.11 11.62 -1.41
N ALA A 59 -4.96 11.57 -2.73
CA ALA A 59 -5.98 10.96 -3.58
C ALA A 59 -6.08 9.48 -3.20
N ALA A 60 -7.00 9.19 -2.29
CA ALA A 60 -7.31 7.84 -1.85
C ALA A 60 -7.59 6.95 -3.06
N PRO A 61 -6.96 5.76 -3.19
CA PRO A 61 -7.49 4.75 -4.09
C PRO A 61 -8.81 4.26 -3.49
N ALA A 62 -9.92 4.81 -3.99
CA ALA A 62 -11.28 4.43 -3.64
C ALA A 62 -11.63 3.04 -4.23
N ASN A 63 -10.90 1.99 -3.84
CA ASN A 63 -11.31 0.61 -4.12
C ASN A 63 -11.93 0.00 -2.85
N LYS A 64 -13.08 0.55 -2.49
CA LYS A 64 -13.99 -0.02 -1.50
C LYS A 64 -14.79 -1.15 -2.18
N ALA A 65 -14.14 -2.26 -2.51
CA ALA A 65 -14.83 -3.48 -2.90
C ALA A 65 -15.34 -4.19 -1.64
N VAL A 66 -16.38 -3.63 -1.02
CA VAL A 66 -17.25 -4.38 -0.11
C VAL A 66 -18.10 -5.29 -0.99
N THR A 67 -17.74 -6.57 -1.08
CA THR A 67 -18.72 -7.61 -1.40
C THR A 67 -18.87 -8.51 -0.19
N SER A 68 -19.65 -8.02 0.77
CA SER A 68 -20.38 -8.84 1.71
C SER A 68 -21.29 -9.79 0.93
N ARG A 69 -20.97 -11.09 0.88
CA ARG A 69 -21.99 -12.12 0.72
C ARG A 69 -21.85 -13.13 1.85
N LYS A 70 -22.40 -12.75 3.00
CA LYS A 70 -22.99 -13.71 3.93
C LYS A 70 -24.20 -14.31 3.22
N ALA A 71 -24.09 -15.55 2.77
CA ALA A 71 -25.26 -16.42 2.64
C ALA A 71 -25.11 -17.50 3.71
N LYS A 72 -25.74 -17.26 4.86
CA LYS A 72 -26.11 -18.32 5.79
C LYS A 72 -27.47 -18.82 5.33
N ALA A 73 -27.52 -20.02 4.77
CA ALA A 73 -28.72 -20.82 4.63
C ALA A 73 -28.30 -22.30 4.70
N GLU A 74 -28.34 -22.84 5.91
CA GLU A 74 -28.54 -24.26 6.22
C GLU A 74 -30.06 -24.41 6.54
N PRO A 75 -30.77 -25.56 6.46
CA PRO A 75 -30.39 -26.96 6.18
C PRO A 75 -31.23 -27.69 5.09
N ALA A 76 -30.77 -28.89 4.72
CA ALA A 76 -31.50 -30.13 4.38
C ALA A 76 -32.84 -30.10 3.61
N ASN A 77 -32.92 -30.88 2.51
CA ASN A 77 -33.82 -32.06 2.46
C ASN A 77 -33.32 -33.12 1.45
N PRO A 78 -33.62 -34.41 1.70
CA PRO A 78 -33.05 -35.57 1.03
C PRO A 78 -33.90 -36.03 -0.16
N GLY A 79 -33.27 -36.55 -1.22
CA GLY A 79 -34.00 -37.17 -2.31
C GLY A 79 -33.14 -37.35 -3.55
N ASP A 80 -32.43 -38.49 -3.63
CA ASP A 80 -32.52 -39.40 -4.77
C ASP A 80 -31.84 -40.72 -4.40
N THR A 81 -32.54 -41.52 -3.60
CA THR A 81 -32.35 -42.97 -3.57
C THR A 81 -33.56 -43.57 -4.27
N ALA A 82 -33.32 -44.62 -5.06
CA ALA A 82 -34.28 -45.46 -5.82
C ALA A 82 -34.58 -44.88 -7.22
N THR A 83 -34.40 -45.56 -8.34
CA THR A 83 -34.33 -47.01 -8.66
C THR A 83 -34.04 -47.13 -10.17
N THR A 84 -33.38 -48.20 -10.61
CA THR A 84 -33.67 -49.01 -11.85
C THR A 84 -32.43 -49.86 -12.15
N LEU A 85 -32.47 -51.15 -12.45
CA LEU A 85 -33.42 -52.26 -12.38
C LEU A 85 -32.59 -53.47 -12.84
N GLU A 86 -32.90 -54.63 -12.26
CA GLU A 86 -32.36 -55.94 -12.64
C GLU A 86 -32.55 -56.25 -14.14
N ASN A 87 -31.51 -56.81 -14.77
CA ASN A 87 -31.60 -58.02 -15.60
C ASN A 87 -30.19 -58.55 -15.95
#